data_AF-S5TMY6-F1
#
_entry.id   AF-S5TMY6-F1
#
_cell.length_a   1.000
_cell.length_b   1.000
_cell.length_c   1.000
_cell.angle_alpha   90.00
_cell.angle_beta   90.00
_cell.angle_gamma   90.00
#
_symmetry.space_group_name_H-M   'P 1'
#
loop_
_entity.id
_entity.type
_entity.pdbx_description
1 polymer ?
#
loop_
_entity_poly.entity_id
_entity_poly.type
_entity_poly.pdbx_seq_one_letter_code
_entity_poly.pdbx_strand_id
1 'polypeptide(L)'
;MSGANPLPVTVNGAANTVVAVNPGTRTLTLGTAAVQAVGHAVVSSVAPYSIRPAAKETAFQLASTDRATFSLFRDAVARLRKQNVPGPYVAHIDPDSEAQLFADQEFKDLYQGRGDSPTRRRSAIWPSVSSAASPGYATTKPSSNPLVRSTFTGRSWSVKAR
;
A
#
# COMPACT_ATOMS: atom_id res chain seq x y z
N MET A 1 -23.08 -24.14 -15.31
CA MET A 1 -22.91 -24.67 -16.67
C MET A 1 -22.91 -23.48 -17.62
N SER A 2 -21.85 -23.20 -18.39
CA SER A 2 -21.90 -22.10 -19.38
C SER A 2 -22.81 -22.51 -20.54
N GLY A 3 -23.80 -21.69 -20.88
CA GLY A 3 -24.81 -21.98 -21.91
C GLY A 3 -24.35 -21.82 -23.36
N ALA A 4 -23.08 -21.47 -23.60
CA ALA A 4 -22.50 -21.35 -24.94
C ALA A 4 -21.35 -22.34 -25.11
N ASN A 5 -21.48 -23.21 -26.11
CA ASN A 5 -20.45 -24.11 -26.61
C ASN A 5 -20.26 -23.76 -28.09
N PRO A 6 -19.06 -23.38 -28.56
CA PRO A 6 -17.75 -23.44 -27.88
C PRO A 6 -17.48 -22.27 -26.92
N LEU A 7 -16.86 -22.57 -25.76
CA LEU A 7 -16.41 -21.54 -24.81
C LEU A 7 -14.98 -21.10 -25.18
N PRO A 8 -14.73 -19.80 -25.42
CA PRO A 8 -13.37 -19.32 -25.66
C PRO A 8 -12.52 -19.40 -24.40
N VAL A 9 -11.33 -19.96 -24.55
CA VAL A 9 -10.30 -20.07 -23.51
C VAL A 9 -8.95 -19.69 -24.09
N THR A 10 -8.01 -19.38 -23.21
CA THR A 10 -6.61 -19.17 -23.55
C THR A 10 -5.79 -20.21 -22.80
N VAL A 11 -4.97 -20.96 -23.54
CA VAL A 11 -4.11 -22.00 -23.00
C VAL A 11 -2.67 -21.55 -23.20
N ASN A 12 -1.99 -21.21 -22.11
CA ASN A 12 -0.63 -20.67 -22.15
C ASN A 12 -0.47 -19.49 -23.13
N GLY A 13 -1.42 -18.55 -23.11
CA GLY A 13 -1.45 -17.39 -24.02
C GLY A 13 -1.98 -17.67 -25.44
N ALA A 14 -2.17 -18.93 -25.83
CA ALA A 14 -2.74 -19.28 -27.14
C ALA A 14 -4.27 -19.43 -27.07
N ALA A 15 -4.99 -18.79 -28.00
CA ALA A 15 -6.45 -18.92 -28.09
C ALA A 15 -6.87 -20.36 -28.44
N ASN A 16 -7.84 -20.88 -27.70
CA ASN A 16 -8.45 -22.19 -27.93
C ASN A 16 -9.93 -22.14 -27.54
N THR A 17 -10.66 -23.23 -27.79
CA THR A 17 -12.06 -23.37 -27.43
C THR A 17 -12.28 -24.67 -26.69
N VAL A 18 -13.12 -24.64 -25.65
CA VAL A 18 -13.60 -25.86 -24.99
C VAL A 18 -14.88 -26.29 -25.69
N VAL A 19 -14.87 -27.52 -26.21
CA VAL A 19 -16.00 -28.10 -26.97
C VAL A 19 -16.78 -29.15 -26.17
N ALA A 20 -16.18 -29.73 -25.14
CA ALA A 20 -16.88 -30.61 -24.21
C ALA A 20 -16.20 -30.63 -22.83
N VAL A 21 -16.99 -30.94 -21.81
CA VAL A 21 -16.54 -31.11 -20.43
C VAL A 21 -17.06 -32.44 -19.92
N ASN A 22 -16.17 -33.28 -19.40
CA ASN A 22 -16.56 -34.49 -18.68
C ASN A 22 -16.24 -34.30 -17.18
N PRO A 23 -17.23 -34.02 -16.33
CA PRO A 23 -17.01 -33.81 -14.90
C PRO A 23 -16.65 -35.11 -14.16
N GLY A 24 -17.00 -36.29 -14.69
CA GLY A 24 -16.68 -37.58 -14.09
C GLY A 24 -15.19 -37.92 -14.17
N THR A 25 -14.56 -37.58 -15.30
CA THR A 25 -13.12 -37.78 -15.52
C THR A 25 -12.30 -36.50 -15.30
N ARG A 26 -12.96 -35.36 -15.03
CA ARG A 26 -12.35 -34.03 -14.89
C ARG A 26 -11.55 -33.62 -16.14
N THR A 27 -12.00 -34.02 -17.32
CA THR A 27 -11.33 -33.74 -18.60
C THR A 27 -12.07 -32.67 -19.39
N LEU A 28 -11.32 -31.78 -20.02
CA LEU A 28 -11.80 -30.79 -20.98
C LEU A 28 -11.39 -31.22 -22.39
N THR A 29 -12.34 -31.24 -23.33
CA THR A 29 -12.05 -31.47 -24.73
C THR A 29 -11.85 -30.13 -25.43
N LEU A 30 -10.71 -29.95 -26.08
CA LEU A 30 -10.34 -28.74 -26.80
C LEU A 30 -10.71 -28.86 -28.29
N GLY A 31 -11.06 -27.73 -28.92
CA GLY A 31 -11.38 -27.67 -30.35
C GLY A 31 -10.15 -27.83 -31.24
N THR A 32 -8.98 -27.36 -30.77
CA THR A 32 -7.69 -27.54 -31.44
C THR A 32 -6.70 -28.23 -30.51
N ALA A 33 -5.89 -29.14 -31.07
CA ALA A 33 -4.81 -29.79 -30.34
C ALA A 33 -3.84 -28.73 -29.79
N ALA A 34 -3.51 -28.84 -28.51
CA ALA A 34 -2.61 -27.92 -27.84
C ALA A 34 -1.62 -28.69 -26.96
N VAL A 35 -0.35 -28.30 -26.98
CA VAL A 35 0.68 -28.88 -26.11
C VAL A 35 0.45 -28.41 -24.67
N GLN A 36 0.22 -29.37 -23.77
CA GLN A 36 0.01 -29.11 -22.35
C GLN A 36 1.21 -29.60 -21.55
N ALA A 37 1.68 -28.76 -20.64
CA ALA A 37 2.62 -29.15 -19.58
C ALA A 37 2.03 -28.80 -18.21
N VAL A 38 2.55 -29.42 -17.17
CA VAL A 38 2.18 -29.09 -15.79
C VAL A 38 2.50 -27.61 -15.54
N GLY A 39 1.53 -26.88 -15.00
CA GLY A 39 1.66 -25.45 -14.71
C GLY A 39 1.20 -24.50 -15.82
N HIS A 40 0.75 -25.02 -16.98
CA HIS A 40 0.09 -24.19 -18.01
C HIS A 40 -1.22 -23.61 -17.50
N ALA A 41 -1.40 -22.30 -17.72
CA ALA A 41 -2.65 -21.62 -17.40
C ALA A 41 -3.71 -21.98 -18.44
N VAL A 42 -4.88 -22.39 -17.99
CA VAL A 42 -6.10 -22.48 -18.80
C VAL A 42 -7.06 -21.43 -18.26
N VAL A 43 -7.18 -20.32 -18.96
CA VAL A 43 -7.95 -19.15 -18.54
C VAL A 43 -9.15 -18.96 -19.46
N SER A 44 -10.34 -18.83 -18.89
CA SER A 44 -11.55 -18.50 -19.67
C SER A 44 -11.74 -17.00 -19.77
N SER A 45 -12.42 -16.53 -20.82
CA SER A 45 -12.80 -15.12 -20.97
C SER A 45 -13.69 -14.59 -19.83
N VAL A 46 -14.39 -15.48 -19.12
CA VAL A 46 -15.25 -15.15 -17.96
C VAL A 46 -14.58 -15.51 -16.62
N ALA A 47 -13.28 -15.78 -16.61
CA ALA A 47 -12.58 -16.14 -15.39
C ALA A 47 -12.58 -14.98 -14.36
N PRO A 48 -12.75 -15.28 -13.06
CA PRO A 48 -12.51 -14.30 -12.00
C PRO A 48 -11.11 -13.71 -12.10
N TYR A 49 -11.00 -12.40 -11.85
CA TYR A 49 -9.73 -11.71 -11.94
C TYR A 49 -8.88 -11.96 -10.69
N SER A 50 -7.69 -12.52 -10.87
CA SER A 50 -6.69 -12.66 -9.79
C SER A 50 -5.51 -11.74 -10.06
N ILE A 51 -5.14 -10.92 -9.08
CA ILE A 51 -3.92 -10.12 -9.13
C ILE A 51 -2.81 -10.91 -8.45
N ARG A 52 -1.68 -11.05 -9.15
CA ARG A 52 -0.50 -11.78 -8.69
C ARG A 52 0.74 -10.93 -8.94
N PRO A 53 1.82 -11.08 -8.14
CA PRO A 53 3.09 -10.45 -8.41
C PRO A 53 3.55 -10.70 -9.86
N ALA A 54 4.15 -9.70 -10.50
CA ALA A 54 4.69 -9.79 -11.86
C ALA A 54 3.72 -10.33 -12.92
N ALA A 55 2.40 -10.15 -12.74
CA ALA A 55 1.35 -10.63 -13.64
C ALA A 55 1.47 -12.13 -13.99
N LYS A 56 1.93 -12.96 -13.05
CA LYS A 56 2.01 -14.42 -13.27
C LYS A 56 0.62 -15.02 -13.52
N GLU A 57 0.57 -15.98 -14.44
CA GLU A 57 -0.69 -16.58 -14.90
C GLU A 57 -1.15 -17.73 -13.99
N THR A 58 -0.23 -18.44 -13.33
CA THR A 58 -0.56 -19.58 -12.45
C THR A 58 0.18 -19.55 -11.12
N ALA A 59 -0.32 -20.33 -10.15
CA ALA A 59 0.33 -20.47 -8.84
C ALA A 59 1.66 -21.24 -8.95
N PHE A 60 1.80 -22.07 -9.98
CA PHE A 60 3.03 -22.82 -10.27
C PHE A 60 4.19 -21.92 -10.70
N GLN A 61 3.90 -20.71 -11.17
CA GLN A 61 4.91 -19.74 -11.58
C GLN A 61 5.37 -18.83 -10.44
N LEU A 62 4.80 -18.97 -9.24
CA LEU A 62 5.20 -18.19 -8.07
C LEU A 62 6.53 -18.72 -7.53
N ALA A 63 7.48 -17.81 -7.36
CA ALA A 63 8.76 -18.06 -6.72
C ALA A 63 8.81 -17.40 -5.34
N SER A 64 9.79 -17.77 -4.52
CA SER A 64 9.99 -17.18 -3.18
C SER A 64 10.33 -15.68 -3.22
N THR A 65 10.69 -15.13 -4.38
CA THR A 65 10.92 -13.69 -4.59
C THR A 65 9.64 -12.90 -4.78
N ASP A 66 8.51 -13.56 -5.06
CA ASP A 66 7.23 -12.92 -5.31
C ASP A 66 6.57 -12.54 -3.98
N ARG A 67 6.76 -11.28 -3.57
CA ARG A 67 6.24 -10.73 -2.33
C ARG A 67 4.93 -9.98 -2.54
N ALA A 68 4.09 -9.96 -1.51
CA ALA A 68 2.92 -9.08 -1.44
C ALA A 68 3.38 -7.63 -1.19
N THR A 69 3.48 -6.83 -2.26
CA THR A 69 3.85 -5.41 -2.19
C THR A 69 2.63 -4.49 -2.18
N PHE A 70 2.80 -3.25 -1.73
CA PHE A 70 1.72 -2.26 -1.67
C PHE A 70 1.10 -1.96 -3.06
N SER A 71 1.91 -2.05 -4.13
CA SER A 71 1.45 -1.89 -5.51
C SER A 71 0.30 -2.84 -5.87
N LEU A 72 0.35 -4.10 -5.42
CA LEU A 72 -0.68 -5.09 -5.76
C LEU A 72 -2.04 -4.71 -5.16
N PHE A 73 -2.05 -4.15 -3.95
CA PHE A 73 -3.27 -3.67 -3.31
C PHE A 73 -3.83 -2.42 -4.02
N ARG A 74 -2.95 -1.53 -4.51
CA ARG A 74 -3.37 -0.36 -5.30
C ARG A 74 -3.98 -0.78 -6.64
N ASP A 75 -3.42 -1.78 -7.30
CA ASP A 75 -3.97 -2.34 -8.55
C ASP A 75 -5.34 -2.98 -8.32
N ALA A 76 -5.53 -3.68 -7.19
CA ALA A 76 -6.83 -4.23 -6.79
C ALA A 76 -7.88 -3.14 -6.61
N VAL A 77 -7.53 -2.05 -5.90
CA VAL A 77 -8.42 -0.90 -5.73
C VAL A 77 -8.72 -0.22 -7.06
N ALA A 78 -7.72 -0.04 -7.92
CA ALA A 78 -7.91 0.54 -9.24
C ALA A 78 -8.87 -0.30 -10.09
N ARG A 79 -8.82 -1.63 -9.98
CA ARG A 79 -9.75 -2.53 -10.66
C ARG A 79 -11.19 -2.37 -10.15
N LEU A 80 -11.38 -2.35 -8.82
CA LEU A 80 -12.70 -2.16 -8.22
C LEU A 80 -13.31 -0.80 -8.61
N ARG A 81 -12.49 0.25 -8.68
CA ARG A 81 -12.91 1.57 -9.17
C ARG A 81 -13.28 1.55 -10.65
N LYS A 82 -12.54 0.84 -11.50
CA LYS A 82 -12.89 0.64 -12.92
C LYS A 82 -14.20 -0.12 -13.09
N GLN A 83 -14.58 -0.94 -12.12
CA GLN A 83 -15.88 -1.63 -12.08
C GLN A 83 -16.98 -0.80 -11.41
N ASN A 84 -16.70 0.46 -11.10
CA ASN A 84 -17.63 1.38 -10.44
C ASN A 84 -18.18 0.83 -9.11
N VAL A 85 -17.36 0.11 -8.35
CA VAL A 85 -17.74 -0.37 -7.01
C VAL A 85 -17.56 0.78 -6.01
N PRO A 86 -18.63 1.30 -5.40
CA PRO A 86 -18.53 2.36 -4.40
C PRO A 86 -18.17 1.80 -3.03
N GLY A 87 -17.39 2.56 -2.25
CA GLY A 87 -17.21 2.31 -0.82
C GLY A 87 -15.76 2.13 -0.37
N PRO A 88 -15.54 2.01 0.95
CA PRO A 88 -14.24 1.68 1.52
C PRO A 88 -13.86 0.24 1.18
N TYR A 89 -12.65 0.03 0.66
CA TYR A 89 -12.14 -1.30 0.32
C TYR A 89 -11.40 -1.88 1.53
N VAL A 90 -11.88 -3.00 2.05
CA VAL A 90 -11.26 -3.75 3.15
C VAL A 90 -10.65 -5.02 2.58
N ALA A 91 -9.39 -5.26 2.89
CA ALA A 91 -8.69 -6.51 2.59
C ALA A 91 -8.38 -7.23 3.89
N HIS A 92 -8.60 -8.55 3.90
CA HIS A 92 -8.14 -9.42 4.98
C HIS A 92 -6.79 -9.99 4.55
N ILE A 93 -5.78 -9.79 5.39
CA ILE A 93 -4.42 -10.26 5.15
C ILE A 93 -4.02 -11.24 6.24
N ASP A 94 -3.22 -12.24 5.86
CA ASP A 94 -2.57 -13.17 6.76
C ASP A 94 -1.34 -12.52 7.42
N PRO A 95 -0.85 -13.05 8.56
CA PRO A 95 0.28 -12.46 9.28
C PRO A 95 1.59 -12.45 8.48
N ASP A 96 1.80 -13.39 7.55
CA ASP A 96 3.00 -13.43 6.74
C ASP A 96 2.97 -12.34 5.66
N SER A 97 1.82 -12.13 5.00
CA SER A 97 1.60 -11.00 4.09
C SER A 97 1.72 -9.65 4.79
N GLU A 98 1.29 -9.55 6.06
CA GLU A 98 1.47 -8.34 6.87
C GLU A 98 2.96 -8.05 7.10
N ALA A 99 3.75 -9.05 7.49
CA ALA A 99 5.20 -8.90 7.67
C ALA A 99 5.90 -8.46 6.36
N GLN A 100 5.47 -8.99 5.22
CA GLN A 100 5.98 -8.58 3.91
C GLN A 100 5.62 -7.13 3.57
N LEU A 101 4.40 -6.70 3.87
CA LEU A 101 3.95 -5.32 3.64
C LEU A 101 4.74 -4.31 4.48
N PHE A 102 5.08 -4.66 5.72
CA PHE A 102 5.96 -3.84 6.56
C PHE A 102 7.42 -3.83 6.13
N ALA A 103 7.86 -4.76 5.27
CA ALA A 103 9.19 -4.72 4.68
C ALA A 103 9.28 -3.74 3.50
N ASP A 104 8.15 -3.46 2.84
CA ASP A 104 8.05 -2.59 1.65
C ASP A 104 8.38 -1.12 1.97
N GLN A 105 9.15 -0.47 1.10
CA GLN A 105 9.59 0.92 1.29
C GLN A 105 8.43 1.90 1.04
N GLU A 106 7.62 1.67 -0.01
CA GLU A 106 6.49 2.56 -0.34
C GLU A 106 5.46 2.58 0.81
N PHE A 107 5.24 1.44 1.44
CA PHE A 107 4.35 1.33 2.59
C PHE A 107 4.89 2.07 3.82
N LYS A 108 6.20 1.97 4.10
CA LYS A 108 6.86 2.70 5.20
C LYS A 108 6.75 4.22 5.01
N ASP A 109 7.01 4.71 3.81
CA ASP A 109 6.97 6.14 3.51
C ASP A 109 5.55 6.70 3.69
N LEU A 110 4.53 5.97 3.21
CA LEU A 110 3.14 6.35 3.41
C LEU A 110 2.71 6.32 4.89
N TYR A 111 3.17 5.31 5.64
CA TYR A 111 2.88 5.16 7.05
C TYR A 111 3.48 6.30 7.88
N GLN A 112 4.73 6.67 7.60
CA GLN A 112 5.42 7.78 8.27
C GLN A 112 4.84 9.15 7.87
N GLY A 113 4.51 9.35 6.59
CA GLY A 113 3.89 10.58 6.11
C GLY A 113 2.52 10.88 6.74
N ARG A 114 1.77 9.85 7.17
CA ARG A 114 0.52 10.00 7.93
C ARG A 114 0.75 10.36 9.41
N GLY A 115 1.92 10.02 9.96
CA GLY A 115 2.37 10.39 11.30
C GLY A 115 2.70 11.88 11.43
N ASP A 116 3.16 12.51 10.35
CA ASP A 116 3.69 13.89 10.35
C ASP A 116 2.65 15.00 10.07
N SER A 117 1.35 14.68 10.06
CA SER A 117 0.31 15.69 9.86
C SER A 117 0.36 16.79 10.96
N PRO A 118 0.44 18.10 10.59
CA PRO A 118 0.51 19.22 11.53
C PRO A 118 -0.67 19.29 12.51
N THR A 119 -1.80 18.68 12.14
CA THR A 119 -3.02 18.61 12.93
C THR A 119 -2.82 17.90 14.28
N ARG A 120 -1.85 16.98 14.42
CA ARG A 120 -1.50 16.40 15.73
C ARG A 120 -0.38 17.14 16.46
N ARG A 121 0.61 17.73 15.78
CA ARG A 121 1.64 18.57 16.45
C ARG A 121 1.01 19.78 17.17
N ARG A 122 -0.03 20.35 16.59
CA ARG A 122 -0.79 21.47 17.19
C ARG A 122 -1.64 21.06 18.41
N SER A 123 -1.91 19.78 18.61
CA SER A 123 -2.69 19.30 19.78
C SER A 123 -1.83 18.91 20.98
N ALA A 124 -0.50 18.89 20.85
CA ALA A 124 0.43 18.53 21.92
C ALA A 124 1.09 19.74 22.61
N ILE A 125 0.84 20.97 22.13
CA ILE A 125 1.37 22.20 22.71
C ILE A 125 0.27 23.26 22.72
N TRP A 126 -0.46 23.37 23.83
CA TRP A 126 -0.80 24.61 24.55
C TRP A 126 -1.76 24.30 25.73
N PRO A 127 -1.54 24.86 26.94
CA PRO A 127 -1.92 26.26 27.17
C PRO A 127 -1.05 27.04 28.20
N SER A 128 -0.70 28.29 27.92
CA SER A 128 -0.29 29.29 28.92
C SER A 128 -0.48 30.75 28.47
N VAL A 129 -1.72 31.23 28.61
CA VAL A 129 -2.03 32.57 29.10
C VAL A 129 -1.69 33.79 28.21
N SER A 130 -2.76 34.55 27.98
CA SER A 130 -2.87 35.89 27.45
C SER A 130 -2.02 36.94 28.18
N SER A 131 -1.34 37.80 27.43
CA SER A 131 -1.26 39.21 27.79
C SER A 131 -1.38 40.05 26.51
N ALA A 132 -2.47 40.79 26.42
CA ALA A 132 -2.72 41.77 25.37
C ALA A 132 -1.63 42.84 25.37
N ALA A 133 -1.07 43.16 24.21
CA ALA A 133 -0.34 44.39 23.97
C ALA A 133 -0.88 45.04 22.70
N SER A 134 -1.61 46.14 22.90
CA SER A 134 -2.24 46.99 21.89
C SER A 134 -1.20 47.64 20.97
N PRO A 135 -1.49 47.87 19.67
CA PRO A 135 -0.56 48.49 18.74
C PRO A 135 -0.55 50.02 18.87
N GLY A 136 0.64 50.60 19.07
CA GLY A 136 0.95 51.98 18.71
C GLY A 136 1.19 52.95 19.88
N TYR A 137 2.45 53.30 20.12
CA TYR A 137 2.93 54.69 20.03
C TYR A 137 4.47 54.72 20.00
N ALA A 138 5.02 55.57 19.12
CA ALA A 138 6.44 55.70 18.83
C ALA A 138 7.23 56.39 19.96
N THR A 139 8.56 56.22 19.97
CA THR A 139 9.56 57.32 19.92
C THR A 139 10.92 56.94 20.58
N THR A 140 11.99 57.10 19.79
CA THR A 140 13.42 57.26 20.13
C THR A 140 14.26 56.10 20.75
N LYS A 141 15.17 55.55 19.93
CA LYS A 141 16.59 55.24 20.31
C LYS A 141 17.45 56.41 19.78
N PRO A 142 18.64 56.77 20.30
CA PRO A 142 19.58 55.97 21.11
C PRO A 142 20.27 56.73 22.27
N SER A 143 20.68 56.06 23.37
CA SER A 143 21.89 56.44 24.13
C SER A 143 22.22 55.48 25.28
N SER A 144 23.53 55.24 25.41
CA SER A 144 24.29 54.89 26.63
C SER A 144 23.84 53.71 27.50
N ASN A 145 24.57 52.61 27.28
CA ASN A 145 24.91 51.55 28.23
C ASN A 145 25.28 52.09 29.65
N PRO A 146 24.64 51.58 30.72
CA PRO A 146 25.28 51.50 32.02
C PRO A 146 25.45 50.03 32.46
N LEU A 147 26.72 49.69 32.67
CA LEU A 147 27.26 48.52 33.37
C LEU A 147 26.35 48.03 34.50
N VAL A 148 25.85 46.79 34.41
CA VAL A 148 25.49 46.01 35.60
C VAL A 148 26.29 44.70 35.59
N ARG A 149 26.97 44.54 36.71
CA ARG A 149 28.13 43.71 37.02
C ARG A 149 27.70 42.30 37.45
N SER A 150 28.39 41.31 36.88
CA SER A 150 28.66 39.94 37.35
C SER A 150 27.76 39.30 38.41
N THR A 151 27.23 38.11 38.11
CA THR A 151 27.59 36.90 38.88
C THR A 151 27.42 35.66 38.00
N PHE A 152 28.53 34.97 37.72
CA PHE A 152 28.56 33.64 37.12
C PHE A 152 28.88 32.65 38.24
N THR A 153 27.90 31.85 38.62
CA THR A 153 28.02 30.69 39.52
C THR A 153 26.92 29.76 39.00
N GLY A 154 27.16 28.71 38.24
CA GLY A 154 28.17 27.67 38.38
C GLY A 154 27.43 26.34 38.54
N ARG A 155 27.92 25.30 37.83
CA ARG A 155 27.52 23.87 37.88
C ARG A 155 26.28 23.50 37.07
N SER A 156 26.23 22.43 36.29
CA SER A 156 27.17 21.51 35.65
C SER A 156 26.28 20.56 34.85
N TRP A 157 26.58 20.32 33.58
CA TRP A 157 25.92 19.30 32.77
C TRP A 157 26.59 17.94 32.98
N SER A 158 25.82 16.89 33.28
CA SER A 158 25.99 15.52 32.76
C SER A 158 25.10 14.52 33.51
N VAL A 159 24.32 13.72 32.77
CA VAL A 159 23.98 12.34 33.16
C VAL A 159 24.08 11.48 31.90
N LYS A 160 24.97 10.47 31.92
CA LYS A 160 25.07 9.43 30.90
C LYS A 160 25.10 8.06 31.59
N ALA A 161 24.11 7.24 31.22
CA ALA A 161 23.99 5.78 31.24
C ALA A 161 24.87 4.94 32.20
N ARG A 162 24.21 4.22 33.13
CA ARG A 162 23.88 2.78 33.01
C ARG A 162 22.71 2.45 33.93
#